data_AF-A0A9C8MKJ8-F1
#
_entry.id   AF-A0A9C8MKJ8-F1
#
_cell.length_a   1.000
_cell.length_b   1.000
_cell.length_c   1.000
_cell.angle_alpha   90.00
_cell.angle_beta   90.00
_cell.angle_gamma   90.00
#
_symmetry.space_group_name_H-M   'P 1'
#
loop_
_entity.id
_entity.type
_entity.pdbx_description
1 polymer ?
#
loop_
_entity_poly.entity_id
_entity_poly.type
_entity_poly.pdbx_seq_one_letter_code
_entity_poly.pdbx_strand_id
1 'polypeptide(L)'
;MRYFQNTSWLMGEKILRMSVGLFVGIWVARYLGPEQFGLLSYAQSFVFLFTVIATLGLDGIVVRELVKDKTQRDVLLGTAFGLKLIGAFLILPILAIAVQLTSNDNYTNLLVFIIASATIFQSFNVIDFYYQSKVLSKYVALANT
;
A
#
# COMPACT_ATOMS: atom_id res chain seq x y z
N MET A 1 -15.87 12.91 25.24
CA MET A 1 -14.63 13.58 24.78
C MET A 1 -13.56 12.66 24.18
N ARG A 2 -13.45 11.36 24.55
CA ARG A 2 -12.43 10.44 24.00
C ARG A 2 -12.54 10.19 22.48
N TYR A 3 -13.76 10.16 21.93
CA TYR A 3 -13.98 9.98 20.49
C TYR A 3 -13.50 11.17 19.65
N PHE A 4 -13.72 12.40 20.13
CA PHE A 4 -13.30 13.61 19.41
C PHE A 4 -11.77 13.74 19.31
N GLN A 5 -11.04 13.37 20.37
CA GLN A 5 -9.58 13.35 20.35
C GLN A 5 -9.01 12.29 19.39
N ASN A 6 -9.59 11.09 19.35
CA ASN A 6 -9.16 10.03 18.43
C ASN A 6 -9.42 10.41 16.97
N THR A 7 -10.60 10.98 16.67
CA THR A 7 -10.95 11.46 15.33
C THR A 7 -10.08 12.63 14.89
N SER A 8 -9.85 13.62 15.76
CA SER A 8 -8.97 14.76 15.46
C SER A 8 -7.53 14.32 15.20
N TRP A 9 -7.05 13.31 15.92
CA TRP A 9 -5.72 12.73 15.75
C TRP A 9 -5.56 12.01 14.40
N LEU A 10 -6.52 11.16 14.03
CA LEU A 10 -6.56 10.52 12.70
C LEU A 10 -6.62 11.55 11.56
N MET A 11 -7.42 12.61 11.75
CA MET A 11 -7.52 13.69 10.77
C MET A 11 -6.19 14.42 10.62
N GLY A 12 -5.51 14.74 11.73
CA GLY A 12 -4.19 15.37 11.72
C GLY A 12 -3.14 14.52 11.00
N GLU A 13 -3.07 13.22 11.31
CA GLU A 13 -2.17 12.27 10.64
C GLU A 13 -2.44 12.23 9.12
N LYS A 14 -3.72 12.15 8.73
CA LYS A 14 -4.10 12.11 7.31
C LYS A 14 -3.70 13.39 6.58
N ILE A 15 -3.93 14.55 7.18
CA ILE A 15 -3.54 15.85 6.62
C ILE A 15 -2.03 15.91 6.46
N LEU A 16 -1.27 15.56 7.50
CA LEU A 16 0.20 15.58 7.45
C LEU A 16 0.73 14.65 6.35
N ARG A 17 0.23 13.42 6.26
CA ARG A 17 0.61 12.46 5.23
C ARG A 17 0.32 12.99 3.82
N MET A 18 -0.85 13.60 3.60
CA MET A 18 -1.20 14.21 2.31
C MET A 18 -0.30 15.40 1.98
N SER A 19 0.00 16.26 2.96
CA SER A 19 0.91 17.40 2.77
C SER A 19 2.32 16.94 2.41
N VAL A 20 2.89 16.00 3.17
CA VAL A 20 4.22 15.43 2.89
C VAL A 20 4.24 14.78 1.50
N GLY A 21 3.23 13.98 1.17
CA GLY A 21 3.11 13.35 -0.15
C GLY A 21 3.06 14.36 -1.29
N LEU A 22 2.35 15.47 -1.10
CA LEU A 22 2.29 16.56 -2.08
C LEU A 22 3.66 17.25 -2.24
N PHE A 23 4.35 17.59 -1.15
CA PHE A 23 5.67 18.23 -1.24
C PHE A 23 6.71 17.32 -1.90
N VAL A 24 6.75 16.05 -1.50
CA VAL A 24 7.64 15.05 -2.12
C VAL A 24 7.29 14.87 -3.60
N GLY A 25 6.01 14.77 -3.94
CA GLY A 25 5.56 14.64 -5.32
C GLY A 25 5.99 15.82 -6.20
N ILE A 26 5.80 17.06 -5.73
CA ILE A 26 6.23 18.26 -6.44
C ILE A 26 7.76 18.28 -6.61
N TRP A 27 8.50 17.90 -5.56
CA TRP A 27 9.97 17.92 -5.61
C TRP A 27 10.51 16.88 -6.60
N VAL A 28 9.97 15.66 -6.57
CA VAL A 28 10.31 14.59 -7.51
C VAL A 28 9.96 14.99 -8.95
N ALA A 29 8.78 15.57 -9.18
CA ALA A 29 8.39 16.05 -10.51
C ALA A 29 9.32 17.15 -11.04
N ARG A 30 9.75 18.07 -10.16
CA ARG A 30 10.70 19.13 -10.53
C ARG A 30 12.10 18.57 -10.82
N TYR A 31 12.55 17.57 -10.06
CA TYR A 31 13.87 16.97 -10.23
C TYR A 31 13.96 16.09 -11.49
N LEU A 32 12.94 15.27 -11.74
CA LEU A 32 12.90 14.35 -12.89
C LEU A 32 12.52 15.05 -14.20
N GLY A 33 11.77 16.15 -14.13
CA GLY A 33 11.18 16.78 -15.31
C GLY A 33 10.02 15.95 -15.90
N PRO A 34 9.33 16.47 -16.94
CA PRO A 34 8.07 15.91 -17.42
C PRO A 34 8.21 14.52 -18.06
N GLU A 35 9.30 14.24 -18.77
CA GLU A 35 9.49 12.95 -19.46
C GLU A 35 9.70 11.79 -18.48
N GLN A 36 10.70 11.92 -17.59
CA GLN A 36 11.01 10.86 -16.61
C GLN A 36 9.90 10.72 -15.56
N PHE A 37 9.27 11.82 -15.15
CA PHE A 37 8.10 11.76 -14.26
C PHE A 37 6.90 11.10 -14.95
N GLY A 38 6.74 11.28 -16.27
CA GLY A 38 5.74 10.59 -17.08
C GLY A 38 5.95 9.07 -17.09
N LEU A 39 7.19 8.61 -17.31
CA LEU A 39 7.55 7.19 -17.25
C LEU A 39 7.31 6.59 -15.86
N LEU A 40 7.71 7.31 -14.80
CA LEU A 40 7.46 6.89 -13.42
C LEU A 40 5.96 6.76 -13.16
N SER A 41 5.18 7.77 -13.54
CA SER A 41 3.72 7.79 -13.36
C SER A 41 3.04 6.66 -14.12
N TYR A 42 3.48 6.38 -15.35
CA TYR A 42 3.03 5.25 -16.14
C TYR A 42 3.32 3.93 -15.44
N ALA A 43 4.57 3.70 -15.03
CA ALA A 43 4.99 2.46 -14.38
C ALA A 43 4.23 2.24 -13.05
N GLN A 44 4.06 3.29 -12.25
CA GLN A 44 3.24 3.24 -11.03
C GLN A 44 1.80 2.88 -11.35
N SER A 45 1.18 3.57 -12.31
CA SER A 45 -0.22 3.32 -12.70
C SER A 45 -0.42 1.90 -13.21
N PHE A 46 0.53 1.39 -13.99
CA PHE A 46 0.52 0.02 -14.49
C PHE A 46 0.56 -0.98 -13.34
N VAL A 47 1.48 -0.86 -12.38
CA VAL A 47 1.52 -1.74 -11.20
C VAL A 47 0.24 -1.60 -10.36
N PHE A 48 -0.30 -0.38 -10.20
CA PHE A 48 -1.52 -0.11 -9.43
C PHE A 48 -2.73 -0.91 -9.94
N LEU A 49 -2.87 -1.08 -11.25
CA LEU A 49 -3.95 -1.88 -11.85
C LEU A 49 -3.94 -3.34 -11.36
N PHE A 50 -2.76 -3.91 -11.13
CA PHE A 50 -2.61 -5.29 -10.68
C PHE A 50 -2.53 -5.44 -9.16
N THR A 51 -2.44 -4.34 -8.40
CA THR A 51 -2.29 -4.40 -6.93
C THR A 51 -3.53 -4.96 -6.24
N VAL A 52 -4.70 -4.90 -6.89
CA VAL A 52 -5.92 -5.56 -6.41
C VAL A 52 -5.73 -7.07 -6.28
N ILE A 53 -4.96 -7.67 -7.20
CA ILE A 53 -4.62 -9.11 -7.16
C ILE A 53 -3.66 -9.40 -5.99
N ALA A 54 -2.69 -8.51 -5.75
CA ALA A 54 -1.75 -8.68 -4.65
C ALA A 54 -2.39 -8.56 -3.26
N THR A 55 -3.36 -7.66 -3.11
CA THR A 55 -4.06 -7.42 -1.83
C THR A 55 -5.25 -8.34 -1.60
N LEU A 56 -5.77 -8.98 -2.66
CA LEU A 56 -6.93 -9.89 -2.63
C LEU A 56 -8.19 -9.27 -1.98
N GLY A 57 -8.25 -7.93 -1.85
CA GLY A 57 -9.31 -7.23 -1.13
C GLY A 57 -9.34 -7.51 0.39
N LEU A 58 -8.30 -8.10 0.95
CA LEU A 58 -8.26 -8.56 2.35
C LEU A 58 -8.32 -7.42 3.35
N ASP A 59 -7.86 -6.24 2.99
CA ASP A 59 -7.72 -5.08 3.88
C ASP A 59 -9.02 -4.73 4.61
N GLY A 60 -10.13 -4.64 3.87
CA GLY A 60 -11.44 -4.36 4.45
C GLY A 60 -12.03 -5.54 5.23
N ILE A 61 -11.77 -6.77 4.77
CA ILE A 61 -12.30 -8.00 5.36
C ILE A 61 -11.65 -8.24 6.73
N VAL A 62 -10.32 -8.13 6.79
CA VAL A 62 -9.52 -8.34 8.01
C VAL A 62 -9.91 -7.34 9.08
N VAL A 63 -10.02 -6.05 8.72
CA VAL A 63 -10.44 -5.02 9.68
C VAL A 63 -11.85 -5.28 10.20
N ARG A 64 -12.80 -5.65 9.32
CA ARG A 64 -14.18 -5.96 9.72
C ARG A 64 -14.24 -7.16 10.67
N GLU A 65 -13.51 -8.24 10.37
CA GLU A 65 -13.54 -9.46 11.16
C GLU A 65 -12.86 -9.26 12.53
N LEU A 66 -11.75 -8.52 12.58
CA LEU A 66 -11.07 -8.14 13.84
C LEU A 66 -11.96 -7.30 14.77
N VAL A 67 -12.84 -6.48 14.20
CA VAL A 67 -13.80 -5.68 14.99
C VAL A 67 -14.92 -6.57 15.56
N LYS A 68 -15.37 -7.57 14.78
CA LYS A 68 -16.46 -8.47 15.14
C LYS A 68 -16.06 -9.52 16.18
N ASP A 69 -14.90 -10.14 16.01
CA ASP A 69 -14.39 -11.18 16.92
C ASP A 69 -12.88 -10.99 17.19
N LYS A 70 -12.55 -10.67 18.44
CA LYS A 70 -11.17 -10.41 18.88
C LYS A 70 -10.43 -11.68 19.30
N THR A 71 -11.14 -12.80 19.42
CA THR A 71 -10.62 -14.04 20.03
C THR A 71 -9.67 -14.79 19.09
N GLN A 72 -9.85 -14.66 17.77
CA GLN A 72 -9.06 -15.33 16.74
C GLN A 72 -8.08 -14.41 16.01
N ARG A 73 -7.72 -13.29 16.63
CA ARG A 73 -6.89 -12.24 16.04
C ARG A 73 -5.59 -12.77 15.42
N ASP A 74 -4.82 -13.56 16.16
CA ASP A 74 -3.47 -13.95 15.73
C ASP A 74 -3.52 -14.87 14.50
N VAL A 75 -4.52 -15.75 14.44
CA VAL A 75 -4.80 -16.60 13.28
C VAL A 75 -5.22 -15.76 12.07
N LEU A 76 -6.09 -14.76 12.28
CA LEU A 76 -6.58 -13.89 11.20
C LEU A 76 -5.45 -13.04 10.61
N LEU A 77 -4.61 -12.43 11.45
CA LEU A 77 -3.46 -11.64 11.02
C LEU A 77 -2.41 -12.51 10.33
N GLY A 78 -2.10 -13.68 10.87
CA GLY A 78 -1.15 -14.61 10.26
C GLY A 78 -1.62 -15.09 8.88
N THR A 79 -2.91 -15.41 8.75
CA THR A 79 -3.50 -15.84 7.48
C THR A 79 -3.53 -14.69 6.47
N ALA A 80 -3.91 -13.48 6.89
CA ALA A 80 -3.89 -12.30 6.03
C ALA A 80 -2.47 -11.97 5.53
N PHE A 81 -1.47 -12.08 6.41
CA PHE A 81 -0.07 -11.90 6.03
C PHE A 81 0.38 -12.93 5.01
N GLY A 82 0.10 -14.22 5.25
CA GLY A 82 0.43 -15.29 4.31
C GLY A 82 -0.22 -15.09 2.94
N LEU A 83 -1.51 -14.76 2.91
CA LEU A 83 -2.24 -14.52 1.66
C LEU A 83 -1.71 -13.30 0.89
N LYS A 84 -1.39 -12.20 1.59
CA LYS A 84 -0.78 -11.03 0.96
C LYS A 84 0.61 -11.32 0.41
N LEU A 85 1.41 -12.09 1.13
CA LEU A 85 2.74 -12.49 0.68
C LEU A 85 2.64 -13.34 -0.59
N ILE A 86 1.72 -14.32 -0.63
CA ILE A 86 1.45 -15.09 -1.85
C ILE A 86 0.97 -14.18 -2.99
N GLY A 87 0.05 -13.25 -2.72
CA GLY A 87 -0.42 -12.28 -3.70
C GLY A 87 0.71 -11.40 -4.27
N ALA A 88 1.63 -10.95 -3.41
CA ALA A 88 2.79 -10.17 -3.80
C ALA A 88 3.84 -10.97 -4.60
N PHE A 89 3.92 -12.29 -4.42
CA PHE A 89 4.72 -13.13 -5.30
C PHE A 89 4.01 -13.42 -6.63
N LEU A 90 2.67 -13.56 -6.62
CA LEU A 90 1.87 -13.80 -7.83
C LEU A 90 1.81 -12.60 -8.78
N ILE A 91 1.89 -11.38 -8.26
CA ILE A 91 1.87 -10.18 -9.12
C ILE A 91 3.09 -10.10 -10.05
N LEU A 92 4.26 -10.61 -9.63
CA LEU A 92 5.49 -10.56 -10.43
C LEU A 92 5.41 -11.33 -11.76
N PRO A 93 5.02 -12.62 -11.80
CA PRO A 93 4.85 -13.34 -13.06
C PRO A 93 3.69 -12.77 -13.89
N ILE A 94 2.61 -12.28 -13.25
CA ILE A 94 1.50 -11.64 -13.97
C ILE A 94 1.99 -10.38 -14.70
N LEU A 95 2.75 -9.53 -14.02
CA LEU A 95 3.36 -8.34 -14.63
C LEU A 95 4.39 -8.71 -15.69
N ALA A 96 5.17 -9.76 -15.50
CA ALA A 96 6.12 -10.23 -16.51
C ALA A 96 5.43 -10.65 -17.82
N ILE A 97 4.25 -11.26 -17.74
CA ILE A 97 3.42 -11.59 -18.90
C ILE A 97 2.77 -10.32 -19.48
N ALA A 98 2.20 -9.47 -18.63
CA ALA A 98 1.51 -8.24 -19.07
C ALA A 98 2.45 -7.26 -19.79
N VAL A 99 3.71 -7.17 -19.35
CA VAL A 99 4.73 -6.34 -19.98
C VAL A 99 5.07 -6.85 -21.38
N GLN A 100 5.05 -8.17 -21.65
CA GLN A 100 5.29 -8.70 -23.00
C GLN A 100 4.20 -8.32 -24.01
N LEU A 101 2.98 -8.06 -23.52
CA LEU A 101 1.87 -7.56 -24.35
C LEU A 101 2.00 -6.06 -24.66
N THR A 102 2.95 -5.38 -24.01
CA THR A 102 3.16 -3.95 -24.18
C THR A 102 4.48 -3.70 -24.91
N SER A 103 4.48 -2.82 -25.92
CA SER A 103 5.69 -2.42 -26.65
C SER A 103 6.53 -1.39 -25.87
N ASN A 104 6.87 -1.71 -24.62
CA ASN A 104 7.63 -0.83 -23.72
C ASN A 104 9.14 -1.03 -23.85
N ASP A 105 9.89 0.05 -23.66
CA ASP A 105 11.35 0.02 -23.60
C ASP A 105 11.86 -0.73 -22.36
N ASN A 106 13.09 -1.25 -22.44
CA ASN A 106 13.73 -2.00 -21.36
C ASN A 106 13.84 -1.18 -20.05
N TYR A 107 14.03 0.14 -20.17
CA TYR A 107 14.07 1.05 -19.03
C TYR A 107 12.72 1.13 -18.30
N THR A 108 11.61 1.26 -19.03
CA THR A 108 10.26 1.27 -18.48
C THR A 108 9.92 -0.04 -17.82
N ASN A 109 10.30 -1.16 -18.43
CA ASN A 109 10.09 -2.50 -17.85
C ASN A 109 10.84 -2.65 -16.53
N LEU A 110 12.09 -2.18 -16.46
CA LEU A 110 12.88 -2.17 -15.24
C LEU A 110 12.21 -1.33 -14.14
N LEU A 111 11.66 -0.15 -14.46
CA LEU A 111 10.89 0.65 -13.51
C LEU A 111 9.66 -0.09 -12.98
N VAL A 112 8.90 -0.75 -13.85
CA VAL A 112 7.73 -1.56 -13.46
C VAL A 112 8.13 -2.65 -12.47
N PHE A 113 9.21 -3.39 -12.72
CA PHE A 113 9.67 -4.44 -11.82
C PHE A 113 10.19 -3.91 -10.48
N ILE A 114 10.89 -2.77 -10.48
CA ILE A 114 11.31 -2.11 -9.23
C ILE A 114 10.08 -1.74 -8.39
N ILE A 115 9.09 -1.09 -8.99
CA ILE A 115 7.87 -0.67 -8.28
C ILE A 115 7.07 -1.90 -7.81
N ALA A 116 6.97 -2.94 -8.63
CA ALA A 116 6.29 -4.19 -8.28
C ALA A 116 6.98 -4.90 -7.10
N SER A 117 8.31 -4.89 -7.04
CA SER A 117 9.03 -5.47 -5.89
C SER A 117 8.68 -4.76 -4.56
N ALA A 118 8.36 -3.47 -4.62
CA ALA A 118 7.92 -2.71 -3.44
C ALA A 118 6.59 -3.25 -2.86
N THR A 119 5.74 -3.90 -3.66
CA THR A 119 4.48 -4.48 -3.15
C THR A 119 4.71 -5.68 -2.22
N ILE A 120 5.89 -6.32 -2.28
CA ILE A 120 6.26 -7.36 -1.31
C ILE A 120 6.32 -6.77 0.10
N PHE A 121 6.92 -5.60 0.26
CA PHE A 121 6.97 -4.89 1.53
C PHE A 121 5.58 -4.45 2.01
N GLN A 122 4.64 -4.23 1.09
CA GLN A 122 3.25 -3.90 1.44
C GLN A 122 2.52 -5.05 2.17
N SER A 123 3.02 -6.29 2.09
CA SER A 123 2.50 -7.42 2.86
C SER A 123 2.66 -7.21 4.37
N PHE A 124 3.65 -6.43 4.80
CA PHE A 124 3.84 -6.08 6.22
C PHE A 124 2.79 -5.10 6.75
N ASN A 125 2.03 -4.42 5.88
CA ASN A 125 0.96 -3.51 6.29
C ASN A 125 -0.21 -4.24 7.00
N VAL A 126 -0.21 -5.58 7.06
CA VAL A 126 -1.13 -6.34 7.93
C VAL A 126 -0.99 -5.95 9.40
N ILE A 127 0.20 -5.51 9.81
CA ILE A 127 0.47 -5.00 11.15
C ILE A 127 -0.36 -3.72 11.40
N ASP A 128 -0.55 -2.88 10.39
CA ASP A 128 -1.39 -1.68 10.51
C ASP A 128 -2.87 -2.03 10.71
N PHE A 129 -3.38 -3.09 10.07
CA PHE A 129 -4.77 -3.54 10.27
C PHE A 129 -5.03 -3.98 11.71
N TYR A 130 -4.03 -4.58 12.35
CA TYR A 130 -4.13 -4.91 13.76
C TYR A 130 -4.34 -3.65 14.61
N TYR A 131 -3.55 -2.60 14.38
CA TYR A 131 -3.67 -1.36 15.13
C TYR A 131 -4.94 -0.56 14.76
N GLN A 132 -5.38 -0.59 13.50
CA GLN A 132 -6.63 0.03 13.04
C GLN A 132 -7.86 -0.64 13.67
N SER A 133 -7.92 -1.97 13.75
CA SER A 133 -9.08 -2.71 14.28
C SER A 133 -9.32 -2.51 15.78
N LYS A 134 -8.28 -2.20 16.56
CA LYS A 134 -8.41 -1.96 18.00
C LYS A 134 -9.00 -0.59 18.37
N VAL A 135 -9.35 0.28 17.41
CA VAL A 135 -9.73 1.69 17.70
C VAL A 135 -8.63 2.39 18.53
N LEU A 136 -7.38 2.00 18.31
CA LEU A 136 -6.17 2.57 18.93
C LEU A 136 -5.48 3.49 17.92
N SER A 137 -6.22 4.43 17.33
CA SER A 137 -5.70 5.48 16.45
C SER A 137 -4.48 6.22 17.00
N LYS A 138 -4.31 6.22 18.32
CA LYS A 138 -3.18 6.85 19.00
C LYS A 138 -1.82 6.18 18.71
N TYR A 139 -1.78 4.87 18.44
CA TYR A 139 -0.52 4.14 18.23
C TYR A 139 -0.16 3.96 16.75
N VAL A 140 -1.15 3.90 15.84
CA VAL A 140 -0.91 3.89 14.37
C VAL A 140 -0.16 5.13 13.92
N ALA A 141 -0.54 6.30 14.43
CA ALA A 141 0.11 7.55 14.06
C ALA A 141 1.52 7.70 14.63
N LEU A 142 1.78 7.13 15.82
CA LEU A 142 3.11 7.16 16.45
C LEU A 142 4.12 6.23 15.76
N ALA A 143 3.64 5.17 15.09
CA ALA A 143 4.48 4.27 14.29
C ALA A 143 4.65 4.73 12.83
N ASN A 144 3.75 5.59 12.34
CA ASN A 144 3.82 6.22 11.00
C ASN A 144 4.46 7.62 11.01
N THR A 145 4.93 8.10 12.18
CA THR A 145 5.81 9.27 12.29
C THR A 145 7.26 8.80 12.22
#